data_AF-A0A4R2IAS3-F1
#
_entry.id   AF-A0A4R2IAS3-F1
#
_cell.length_a   1.000
_cell.length_b   1.000
_cell.length_c   1.000
_cell.angle_alpha   90.00
_cell.angle_beta   90.00
_cell.angle_gamma   90.00
#
_symmetry.space_group_name_H-M   'P 1'
#
loop_
_entity.id
_entity.type
_entity.pdbx_description
1 polymer ?
#
loop_
_entity_poly.entity_id
_entity_poly.type
_entity_poly.pdbx_seq_one_letter_code
_entity_poly.pdbx_strand_id
1 'polypeptide(L)'
;MAWGEVVVERGQMPARVSNPRDTEAALTWQLERLGSTAWQDWTLKFQRMAFGYARDSGWHDAADAVRWLDHHALLCEGAAPRGALVWYQAADRIRVACSLGSGQVVGPLPHGPVEIATLATLSTDWIWSEPHFPFGN
;
A
#
# COMPACT_ATOMS: atom_id res chain seq x y z
N MET A 1 31.39 -35.39 4.26
CA MET A 1 30.04 -35.20 4.85
C MET A 1 29.50 -33.93 4.23
N ALA A 2 28.69 -34.10 3.18
CA ALA A 2 28.19 -33.00 2.35
C ALA A 2 26.98 -32.36 3.02
N TRP A 3 26.99 -31.03 3.13
CA TRP A 3 25.89 -30.24 3.64
C TRP A 3 24.76 -30.27 2.61
N GLY A 4 23.61 -30.78 3.05
CA GLY A 4 22.42 -30.95 2.23
C GLY A 4 22.06 -29.66 1.52
N GLU A 5 21.85 -29.79 0.22
CA GLU A 5 21.32 -28.78 -0.67
C GLU A 5 19.95 -28.34 -0.13
N VAL A 6 19.90 -27.17 0.51
CA VAL A 6 18.63 -26.50 0.78
C VAL A 6 18.15 -26.01 -0.58
N VAL A 7 17.35 -26.84 -1.24
CA VAL A 7 16.51 -26.42 -2.35
C VAL A 7 15.55 -25.40 -1.75
N VAL A 8 15.88 -24.11 -1.91
CA VAL A 8 14.90 -23.05 -1.74
C VAL A 8 13.91 -23.27 -2.88
N GLU A 9 12.82 -23.99 -2.59
CA GLU A 9 11.63 -23.91 -3.41
C GLU A 9 11.37 -22.42 -3.57
N ARG A 10 11.48 -21.91 -4.80
CA ARG A 10 10.96 -20.60 -5.14
C ARG A 10 9.46 -20.72 -4.91
N GLY A 11 9.04 -20.49 -3.67
CA GLY A 11 7.66 -20.41 -3.28
C GLY A 11 6.99 -19.55 -4.33
N GLN A 12 5.94 -20.10 -4.94
CA GLN A 12 5.18 -19.43 -5.98
C GLN A 12 5.04 -17.97 -5.59
N MET A 13 5.74 -17.07 -6.30
CA MET A 13 5.43 -15.65 -6.16
C MET A 13 3.94 -15.57 -6.43
N PRO A 14 3.12 -15.07 -5.48
CA PRO A 14 1.70 -14.97 -5.70
C PRO A 14 1.49 -14.24 -7.03
N ALA A 15 0.66 -14.83 -7.89
CA ALA A 15 0.46 -14.32 -9.24
C ALA A 15 0.20 -12.82 -9.15
N ARG A 16 0.99 -12.02 -9.88
CA ARG A 16 0.91 -10.56 -9.88
C ARG A 16 -0.55 -10.15 -10.00
N VAL A 17 -1.11 -9.58 -8.93
CA VAL A 17 -2.54 -9.30 -8.87
C VAL A 17 -2.87 -8.25 -9.91
N SER A 18 -3.79 -8.59 -10.80
CA SER A 18 -4.29 -7.65 -11.80
C SER A 18 -5.40 -6.81 -11.17
N ASN A 19 -5.04 -5.59 -10.76
CA ASN A 19 -6.00 -4.62 -10.25
C ASN A 19 -6.88 -4.06 -11.39
N PRO A 20 -8.14 -3.68 -11.11
CA PRO A 20 -9.04 -3.08 -12.11
C PRO A 20 -8.47 -1.83 -12.79
N ARG A 21 -7.68 -1.03 -12.06
CA ARG A 21 -6.83 0.01 -12.64
C ARG A 21 -5.36 -0.39 -12.52
N ASP A 22 -4.63 -0.15 -13.60
CA ASP A 22 -3.17 -0.23 -13.56
C ASP A 22 -2.59 0.89 -12.67
N THR A 23 -1.27 0.84 -12.46
CA THR A 23 -0.56 1.78 -11.60
C THR A 23 -0.74 3.24 -12.04
N GLU A 24 -0.61 3.55 -13.33
CA GLU A 24 -0.65 4.94 -13.78
C GLU A 24 -2.07 5.50 -13.77
N ALA A 25 -3.07 4.70 -14.09
CA ALA A 25 -4.48 5.06 -13.95
C ALA A 25 -4.85 5.27 -12.48
N ALA A 26 -4.36 4.40 -11.57
CA ALA A 26 -4.59 4.55 -10.14
C ALA A 26 -3.91 5.81 -9.57
N LEU A 27 -2.68 6.12 -9.99
CA LEU A 27 -1.97 7.32 -9.57
C LEU A 27 -2.64 8.58 -10.13
N THR A 28 -3.03 8.59 -11.40
CA THR A 28 -3.78 9.69 -12.01
C THR A 28 -5.06 9.99 -11.23
N TRP A 29 -5.83 8.95 -10.89
CA TRP A 29 -7.05 9.10 -10.08
C TRP A 29 -6.80 9.76 -8.71
N GLN A 30 -5.67 9.43 -8.06
CA GLN A 30 -5.29 10.05 -6.77
C GLN A 30 -4.87 11.50 -6.96
N LEU A 31 -4.08 11.80 -7.99
CA LEU A 31 -3.58 13.15 -8.29
C LEU A 31 -4.71 14.12 -8.66
N GLU A 32 -5.75 13.66 -9.34
CA GLU A 32 -6.97 14.45 -9.61
C GLU A 32 -7.73 14.87 -8.35
N ARG A 33 -7.42 14.26 -7.19
CA ARG A 33 -8.09 14.49 -5.92
C ARG A 33 -7.23 15.27 -4.93
N LEU A 34 -6.06 15.77 -5.34
CA LEU A 34 -5.23 16.61 -4.48
C LEU A 34 -6.03 17.78 -3.90
N GLY A 35 -5.81 18.05 -2.61
CA GLY A 35 -6.54 19.06 -1.84
C GLY A 35 -7.91 18.60 -1.31
N SER A 36 -8.43 17.43 -1.72
CA SER A 36 -9.70 16.92 -1.20
C SER A 36 -9.56 16.42 0.23
N THR A 37 -10.43 16.87 1.13
CA THR A 37 -10.53 16.38 2.52
C THR A 37 -11.57 15.27 2.70
N ALA A 38 -12.27 14.88 1.63
CA ALA A 38 -13.37 13.90 1.68
C ALA A 38 -12.92 12.49 2.10
N TRP A 39 -11.61 12.23 2.12
CA TRP A 39 -10.99 10.94 2.40
C TRP A 39 -10.18 10.94 3.70
N GLN A 40 -10.31 12.00 4.50
CA GLN A 40 -9.66 12.07 5.81
C GLN A 40 -9.96 10.80 6.60
N ASP A 41 -8.91 10.21 7.17
CA ASP A 41 -8.94 8.97 7.94
C ASP A 41 -9.39 7.69 7.21
N TRP A 42 -9.68 7.77 5.91
CA TRP A 42 -10.10 6.66 5.07
C TRP A 42 -8.99 6.23 4.10
N THR A 43 -7.75 6.18 4.59
CA THR A 43 -6.54 5.92 3.80
C THR A 43 -6.62 4.61 3.02
N LEU A 44 -6.99 3.52 3.68
CA LEU A 44 -7.12 2.20 3.04
C LEU A 44 -8.21 2.18 1.97
N LYS A 45 -9.39 2.72 2.30
CA LYS A 45 -10.52 2.81 1.36
C LYS A 45 -10.16 3.65 0.14
N PHE A 46 -9.46 4.77 0.34
CA PHE A 46 -9.00 5.63 -0.75
C PHE A 46 -8.06 4.88 -1.69
N GLN A 47 -7.04 4.19 -1.15
CA GLN A 47 -6.09 3.43 -1.96
C GLN A 47 -6.79 2.32 -2.74
N ARG A 48 -7.67 1.55 -2.08
CA ARG A 48 -8.50 0.54 -2.72
C ARG A 48 -9.31 1.12 -3.88
N MET A 49 -9.97 2.27 -3.66
CA MET A 49 -10.77 2.92 -4.69
C MET A 49 -9.92 3.48 -5.81
N ALA A 50 -8.69 3.92 -5.55
CA ALA A 50 -7.73 4.34 -6.58
C ALA A 50 -7.38 3.18 -7.52
N PHE A 51 -7.20 1.97 -7.00
CA PHE A 51 -7.00 0.75 -7.79
C PHE A 51 -8.27 0.17 -8.42
N GLY A 52 -9.42 0.84 -8.24
CA GLY A 52 -10.64 0.59 -8.99
C GLY A 52 -11.64 -0.36 -8.34
N TYR A 53 -11.38 -0.84 -7.13
CA TYR A 53 -12.37 -1.64 -6.40
C TYR A 53 -13.44 -0.72 -5.82
N ALA A 54 -14.71 -1.08 -5.97
CA ALA A 54 -15.83 -0.31 -5.42
C ALA A 54 -16.28 -0.87 -4.05
N ARG A 55 -16.16 -2.18 -3.86
CA ARG A 55 -16.64 -2.91 -2.68
C ARG A 55 -15.60 -3.01 -1.58
N ASP A 56 -16.06 -3.24 -0.36
CA ASP A 56 -15.22 -3.24 0.83
C ASP A 56 -14.03 -4.21 0.73
N SER A 57 -12.90 -3.85 1.35
CA SER A 57 -11.67 -4.66 1.35
C SER A 57 -11.76 -5.88 2.25
N GLY A 58 -12.86 -6.12 2.97
CA GLY A 58 -12.94 -7.17 4.00
C GLY A 58 -12.11 -6.88 5.26
N TRP A 59 -11.06 -6.06 5.15
CA TRP A 59 -10.28 -5.54 6.27
C TRP A 59 -11.00 -4.44 7.02
N HIS A 60 -10.96 -4.50 8.34
CA HIS A 60 -11.54 -3.47 9.21
C HIS A 60 -10.72 -2.17 9.22
N ASP A 61 -9.39 -2.29 9.18
CA ASP A 61 -8.47 -1.16 9.17
C ASP A 61 -7.14 -1.52 8.48
N ALA A 62 -6.21 -0.56 8.43
CA ALA A 62 -4.90 -0.77 7.82
C ALA A 62 -3.99 -1.72 8.62
N ALA A 63 -4.19 -1.88 9.93
CA ALA A 63 -3.40 -2.81 10.73
C ALA A 63 -3.80 -4.26 10.45
N ASP A 64 -5.09 -4.51 10.23
CA ASP A 64 -5.61 -5.80 9.79
C ASP A 64 -5.05 -6.18 8.40
N ALA A 65 -5.01 -5.22 7.48
CA ALA A 65 -4.37 -5.41 6.17
C ALA A 65 -2.89 -5.78 6.29
N VAL A 66 -2.12 -5.06 7.13
CA VAL A 66 -0.69 -5.36 7.37
C VAL A 66 -0.50 -6.75 7.96
N ARG A 67 -1.28 -7.17 8.96
CA ARG A 67 -1.20 -8.52 9.55
C ARG A 67 -1.47 -9.60 8.51
N TRP A 68 -2.46 -9.38 7.64
CA TRP A 68 -2.76 -10.32 6.57
C TRP A 68 -1.61 -10.41 5.57
N LEU A 69 -1.04 -9.27 5.15
CA LEU A 69 0.09 -9.23 4.22
C LEU A 69 1.35 -9.89 4.81
N ASP A 70 1.62 -9.66 6.11
CA ASP A 70 2.71 -10.29 6.85
C ASP A 70 2.57 -11.81 6.88
N HIS A 71 1.37 -12.28 7.26
CA HIS A 71 1.06 -13.71 7.31
C HIS A 71 1.26 -14.42 5.96
N HIS A 72 1.10 -13.68 4.84
CA HIS A 72 1.28 -14.20 3.48
C HIS A 72 2.65 -13.87 2.86
N ALA A 73 3.59 -13.32 3.64
CA ALA A 73 4.92 -12.93 3.18
C ALA A 73 4.90 -11.96 1.98
N LEU A 74 3.96 -11.01 1.98
CA LEU A 74 3.74 -10.01 0.93
C LEU A 74 4.33 -8.63 1.26
N LEU A 75 4.92 -8.48 2.44
CA LEU A 75 5.55 -7.25 2.90
C LEU A 75 7.01 -7.21 2.45
N CYS A 76 7.47 -6.01 2.14
CA CYS A 76 8.82 -5.74 1.67
C CYS A 76 9.40 -4.52 2.40
N GLU A 77 10.72 -4.52 2.52
CA GLU A 77 11.50 -3.43 3.10
C GLU A 77 12.26 -2.65 2.01
N GLY A 78 12.90 -1.55 2.40
CA GLY A 78 13.70 -0.72 1.49
C GLY A 78 12.84 0.14 0.56
N ALA A 79 13.45 0.76 -0.45
CA ALA A 79 12.78 1.78 -1.26
C ALA A 79 11.51 1.26 -1.95
N ALA A 80 10.36 1.83 -1.59
CA ALA A 80 9.07 1.48 -2.19
C ALA A 80 9.02 1.92 -3.67
N PRO A 81 8.82 0.99 -4.62
CA PRO A 81 8.71 1.34 -6.03
C PRO A 81 7.44 2.14 -6.31
N ARG A 82 7.42 2.89 -7.41
CA ARG A 82 6.22 3.63 -7.84
C ARG A 82 5.03 2.68 -8.00
N GLY A 83 3.89 3.06 -7.44
CA GLY A 83 2.66 2.25 -7.43
C GLY A 83 2.53 1.27 -6.25
N ALA A 84 3.58 1.08 -5.45
CA ALA A 84 3.49 0.28 -4.23
C ALA A 84 2.62 0.95 -3.18
N LEU A 85 1.98 0.14 -2.33
CA LEU A 85 1.35 0.63 -1.12
C LEU A 85 2.39 0.71 -0.01
N VAL A 86 2.52 1.89 0.58
CA VAL A 86 3.39 2.14 1.72
C VAL A 86 2.55 2.16 2.98
N TRP A 87 2.84 1.26 3.90
CA TRP A 87 2.21 1.13 5.20
C TRP A 87 3.15 1.74 6.22
N TYR A 88 2.69 2.73 6.98
CA TYR A 88 3.55 3.48 7.90
C TYR A 88 2.85 3.75 9.21
N GLN A 89 3.61 3.72 10.31
CA GLN A 89 3.13 4.10 11.62
C GLN A 89 2.98 5.64 11.68
N ALA A 90 1.77 6.13 11.89
CA ALA A 90 1.50 7.53 12.23
C ALA A 90 1.27 7.67 13.75
N ALA A 91 1.10 8.90 14.23
CA ALA A 91 0.94 9.17 15.67
C ALA A 91 -0.21 8.39 16.35
N ASP A 92 -1.28 8.08 15.60
CA ASP A 92 -2.49 7.45 16.11
C ASP A 92 -2.71 6.00 15.65
N ARG A 93 -2.28 5.66 14.43
CA ARG A 93 -2.56 4.36 13.80
C ARG A 93 -1.63 4.09 12.61
N ILE A 94 -1.66 2.86 12.11
CA ILE A 94 -1.08 2.53 10.80
C ILE A 94 -1.90 3.22 9.70
N ARG A 95 -1.21 3.89 8.77
CA ARG A 95 -1.80 4.53 7.60
C ARG A 95 -1.20 3.94 6.33
N VAL A 96 -1.89 4.13 5.21
CA VAL A 96 -1.44 3.67 3.90
C VAL A 96 -1.50 4.79 2.86
N ALA A 97 -0.46 4.86 2.03
CA ALA A 97 -0.36 5.78 0.90
C ALA A 97 0.23 5.05 -0.31
N CYS A 98 0.09 5.62 -1.51
CA CYS A 98 0.69 5.06 -2.72
C CYS A 98 2.04 5.72 -2.99
N SER A 99 3.08 4.93 -3.25
CA SER A 99 4.40 5.44 -3.62
C SER A 99 4.36 6.07 -5.02
N LEU A 100 4.91 7.27 -5.13
CA LEU A 100 5.23 7.90 -6.42
C LEU A 100 6.62 7.51 -6.93
N GLY A 101 7.40 6.77 -6.12
CA GLY A 101 8.83 6.56 -6.28
C GLY A 101 9.66 7.60 -5.52
N SER A 102 10.97 7.34 -5.40
CA SER A 102 11.95 8.30 -4.84
C SER A 102 11.60 8.83 -3.44
N GLY A 103 10.94 8.01 -2.61
CA GLY A 103 10.55 8.38 -1.25
C GLY A 103 9.37 9.35 -1.16
N GLN A 104 8.64 9.59 -2.25
CA GLN A 104 7.41 10.37 -2.25
C GLN A 104 6.19 9.46 -2.24
N VAL A 105 5.14 9.88 -1.55
CA VAL A 105 3.86 9.18 -1.49
C VAL A 105 2.70 10.13 -1.76
N VAL A 106 1.58 9.59 -2.24
CA VAL A 106 0.31 10.29 -2.42
C VAL A 106 -0.81 9.57 -1.66
N GLY A 107 -1.67 10.33 -1.01
CA GLY A 107 -2.83 9.79 -0.32
C GLY A 107 -3.40 10.78 0.69
N PRO A 108 -4.47 10.40 1.42
CA PRO A 108 -5.02 11.22 2.49
C PRO A 108 -4.00 11.29 3.63
N LEU A 109 -3.40 12.46 3.84
CA LEU A 109 -2.37 12.65 4.85
C LEU A 109 -3.00 12.86 6.24
N PRO A 110 -2.22 12.71 7.33
CA PRO A 110 -2.69 12.96 8.70
C PRO A 110 -3.34 14.34 8.90
N HIS A 111 -2.93 15.35 8.13
CA HIS A 111 -3.44 16.71 8.23
C HIS A 111 -4.77 16.97 7.51
N GLY A 112 -5.36 15.94 6.87
CA GLY A 112 -6.72 16.00 6.31
C GLY A 112 -6.79 15.81 4.80
N PRO A 113 -6.14 16.64 3.97
CA PRO A 113 -6.28 16.57 2.53
C PRO A 113 -5.50 15.41 1.90
N VAL A 114 -5.91 15.03 0.70
CA VAL A 114 -5.09 14.23 -0.22
C VAL A 114 -3.94 15.10 -0.72
N GLU A 115 -2.71 14.67 -0.46
CA GLU A 115 -1.51 15.44 -0.78
C GLU A 115 -0.36 14.52 -1.19
N ILE A 116 0.67 15.13 -1.78
CA ILE A 116 1.98 14.50 -1.98
C ILE A 116 2.86 14.87 -0.79
N ALA A 117 3.50 13.88 -0.19
CA ALA A 117 4.45 14.10 0.90
C ALA A 117 5.72 13.28 0.73
N THR A 118 6.77 13.73 1.42
CA THR A 118 7.98 12.96 1.59
C THR A 118 7.73 11.91 2.67
N LEU A 119 7.97 10.64 2.38
CA LEU A 119 7.69 9.54 3.30
C LEU A 119 8.42 9.72 4.64
N ALA A 120 9.69 10.14 4.59
CA ALA A 120 10.51 10.39 5.77
C ALA A 120 10.00 11.53 6.67
N THR A 121 9.14 12.42 6.17
CA THR A 121 8.51 13.46 7.01
C THR A 121 7.24 12.95 7.68
N LEU A 122 6.66 11.86 7.18
CA LEU A 122 5.47 11.23 7.76
C LEU A 122 5.84 10.18 8.81
N SER A 123 6.85 9.36 8.53
CA SER A 123 7.30 8.29 9.41
C SER A 123 8.72 7.83 9.09
N THR A 124 9.43 7.34 10.11
CA THR A 124 10.67 6.56 9.97
C THR A 124 10.44 5.06 10.02
N ASP A 125 9.24 4.63 10.40
CA ASP A 125 8.81 3.24 10.49
C ASP A 125 7.75 2.96 9.42
N TRP A 126 8.18 2.27 8.37
CA TRP A 126 7.37 1.97 7.21
C TRP A 126 7.87 0.72 6.49
N ILE A 127 6.93 0.06 5.83
CA ILE A 127 7.11 -1.11 4.98
C ILE A 127 6.25 -0.91 3.73
N TRP A 128 6.45 -1.72 2.70
CA TRP A 128 5.64 -1.63 1.48
C TRP A 128 5.18 -2.99 0.99
N SER A 129 4.14 -2.98 0.17
CA SER A 129 3.69 -4.15 -0.57
C SER A 129 3.29 -3.75 -1.99
N GLU A 130 3.20 -4.72 -2.90
CA GLU A 130 2.39 -4.52 -4.10
C GLU A 130 0.93 -4.20 -3.70
N PRO A 131 0.17 -3.47 -4.55
CA PRO A 131 -1.24 -3.18 -4.30
C PRO A 131 -2.08 -4.46 -4.40
N HIS A 132 -2.13 -5.21 -3.29
CA HIS A 132 -2.85 -6.47 -3.16
C HIS A 132 -4.12 -6.25 -2.35
N PHE A 133 -5.29 -6.41 -2.99
CA PHE A 133 -6.59 -6.28 -2.33
C PHE A 133 -7.36 -7.61 -2.48
N PRO A 134 -7.07 -8.62 -1.65
CA PRO A 134 -7.54 -10.01 -1.86
C PRO A 134 -9.07 -10.16 -1.84
N PHE A 135 -9.77 -9.24 -1.19
CA PHE A 135 -11.23 -9.25 -1.07
C PHE A 135 -11.91 -8.17 -1.93
N GLY A 136 -11.13 -7.41 -2.71
CA GLY A 136 -11.66 -6.44 -3.64
C GLY A 136 -12.39 -7.14 -4.79
N ASN A 137 -13.67 -6.81 -4.98
CA ASN A 137 -14.48 -7.22 -6.13
C ASN A 137 -15.04 -6.00 -6.85
#